data_AF-A0A497IBQ2-F1
#
_entry.id   AF-A0A497IBQ2-F1
#
_cell.length_a   1.000
_cell.length_b   1.000
_cell.length_c   1.000
_cell.angle_alpha   90.00
_cell.angle_beta   90.00
_cell.angle_gamma   90.00
#
_symmetry.space_group_name_H-M   'P 1'
#
loop_
_entity.id
_entity.type
_entity.pdbx_description
1 polymer ?
#
loop_
_entity_poly.entity_id
_entity_poly.type
_entity_poly.pdbx_seq_one_letter_code
_entity_poly.pdbx_strand_id
1 'polypeptide(L)' 'MHELRLAAEFSKEFSKLQAKAAKGNGEARYLLEIIEKGMAKLAANPEAGKHIPKRLIPKEYI' A
#
# COMPACT_ATOMS: atom_id res chain seq x y z
N MET A 1 12.26 -10.19 -11.13
CA MET A 1 11.24 -9.41 -10.41
C MET A 1 10.92 -10.16 -9.13
N HIS A 2 11.03 -9.53 -7.96
CA HIS A 2 10.63 -10.19 -6.70
C HIS A 2 9.11 -10.20 -6.59
N GLU A 3 8.54 -11.37 -6.32
CA GLU A 3 7.10 -11.52 -6.10
C GLU A 3 6.75 -11.00 -4.70
N LEU A 4 5.91 -9.95 -4.63
CA LEU A 4 5.43 -9.37 -3.38
C LEU A 4 4.37 -10.28 -2.77
N ARG A 5 4.66 -10.86 -1.61
CA ARG A 5 3.67 -11.58 -0.80
C ARG A 5 3.04 -10.63 0.20
N LEU A 6 1.73 -10.45 0.09
CA LEU A 6 0.96 -9.59 0.99
C LEU A 6 0.54 -10.38 2.23
N ALA A 7 0.61 -9.74 3.40
CA ALA A 7 0.02 -10.28 4.62
C ALA A 7 -1.49 -10.44 4.46
N ALA A 8 -2.08 -11.45 5.11
CA ALA A 8 -3.51 -11.77 4.99
C ALA A 8 -4.42 -10.57 5.36
N GLU A 9 -4.06 -9.85 6.42
CA GLU A 9 -4.79 -8.64 6.85
C GLU A 9 -4.77 -7.55 5.79
N PHE A 10 -3.59 -7.27 5.23
CA PHE A 10 -3.44 -6.30 4.14
C PHE A 10 -4.22 -6.74 2.90
N SER A 11 -4.12 -8.02 2.50
CA SER A 11 -4.83 -8.54 1.33
C SER A 11 -6.34 -8.37 1.44
N LYS A 12 -6.92 -8.56 2.63
CA LYS A 12 -8.37 -8.40 2.85
C LYS A 12 -8.80 -6.94 2.68
N GLU A 13 -8.09 -6.00 3.29
CA GLU A 13 -8.43 -4.57 3.18
C GLU A 13 -8.13 -4.02 1.77
N PHE A 14 -7.05 -4.48 1.15
CA PHE A 14 -6.69 -4.12 -0.21
C PHE A 14 -7.77 -4.55 -1.23
N SER A 15 -8.28 -5.78 -1.13
CA SER A 15 -9.37 -6.24 -2.00
C SER A 15 -10.66 -5.44 -1.82
N LYS A 16 -11.00 -5.00 -0.59
CA LYS A 16 -12.15 -4.12 -0.35
C LYS A 16 -11.97 -2.75 -1.01
N LEU A 17 -10.75 -2.20 -0.95
CA LEU A 17 -10.42 -0.93 -1.59
C LEU A 17 -10.55 -1.03 -3.11
N GLN A 18 -10.00 -2.10 -3.71
CA GLN A 18 -10.16 -2.38 -5.14
C GLN A 18 -11.64 -2.47 -5.55
N ALA A 19 -12.47 -3.17 -4.77
CA ALA A 19 -13.91 -3.27 -5.04
C ALA A 19 -14.62 -1.90 -4.97
N LYS A 20 -14.23 -1.03 -4.03
CA LYS A 20 -14.77 0.35 -3.96
C LYS A 20 -14.34 1.21 -5.14
N ALA A 21 -13.07 1.11 -5.54
CA ALA A 21 -12.53 1.83 -6.70
C ALA A 21 -13.22 1.40 -8.01
N ALA A 22 -13.47 0.10 -8.17
CA ALA A 22 -14.19 -0.48 -9.31
C ALA A 22 -15.64 0.05 -9.41
N LYS A 23 -16.30 0.29 -8.27
CA LYS A 23 -17.64 0.90 -8.19
C LYS A 23 -17.67 2.40 -8.51
N GLY A 24 -16.55 3.02 -8.86
CA GLY A 24 -16.48 4.43 -9.23
C GLY A 24 -16.25 5.39 -8.08
N ASN A 25 -15.90 4.90 -6.88
CA ASN A 25 -15.51 5.78 -5.79
C ASN A 25 -14.14 6.43 -6.11
N GLY A 26 -14.14 7.75 -6.32
CA GLY A 26 -12.95 8.50 -6.75
C GLY A 26 -11.82 8.50 -5.72
N GLU A 27 -12.14 8.63 -4.43
CA GLU A 27 -11.14 8.58 -3.36
C GLU A 27 -10.50 7.19 -3.27
N ALA A 28 -11.29 6.12 -3.42
CA ALA A 28 -10.79 4.76 -3.43
C ALA A 28 -9.84 4.50 -4.62
N ARG A 29 -10.13 5.08 -5.80
CA ARG A 29 -9.22 5.01 -6.97
C ARG A 29 -7.90 5.72 -6.69
N TYR A 30 -7.96 6.94 -6.16
CA TYR A 30 -6.77 7.70 -5.80
C TYR A 30 -5.88 6.96 -4.80
N LEU A 31 -6.48 6.39 -3.75
CA LEU A 31 -5.75 5.59 -2.75
C LEU A 31 -5.14 4.33 -3.38
N LEU A 32 -5.88 3.65 -4.27
CA LEU A 32 -5.40 2.46 -4.95
C LEU A 32 -4.15 2.78 -5.80
N GLU A 33 -4.17 3.88 -6.56
CA GLU A 33 -3.00 4.30 -7.36
C GLU A 33 -1.76 4.57 -6.51
N ILE A 34 -1.92 5.16 -5.32
CA ILE A 34 -0.80 5.39 -4.40
C ILE A 34 -0.20 4.05 -3.95
N ILE A 35 -1.06 3.11 -3.56
CA ILE A 35 -0.63 1.79 -3.08
C ILE A 35 0.08 1.03 -4.20
N GLU A 36 -0.46 1.03 -5.42
CA GLU A 36 0.14 0.37 -6.58
C GLU A 36 1.52 0.93 -6.90
N LYS A 37 1.71 2.26 -6.85
CA LYS A 37 3.03 2.89 -6.99
C LYS A 37 4.01 2.45 -5.89
N GLY A 38 3.53 2.37 -4.64
CA GLY A 38 4.32 1.88 -3.52
C GLY A 38 4.76 0.41 -3.70
N MET A 39 3.83 -0.45 -4.10
CA MET A 39 4.10 -1.86 -4.39
C MET A 39 5.08 -2.03 -5.54
N ALA A 40 4.92 -1.28 -6.65
CA ALA A 40 5.85 -1.32 -7.76
C ALA A 40 7.28 -0.93 -7.33
N LYS A 41 7.41 0.10 -6.47
CA LYS A 41 8.69 0.51 -5.91
C LYS A 41 9.31 -0.56 -5.01
N LEU A 42 8.51 -1.23 -4.18
CA LEU A 42 8.96 -2.33 -3.32
C LEU A 42 9.37 -3.57 -4.13
N ALA A 43 8.64 -3.89 -5.20
CA ALA A 43 8.96 -5.00 -6.09
C ALA A 43 10.30 -4.80 -6.82
N ALA A 44 10.60 -3.55 -7.20
CA ALA A 44 11.85 -3.16 -7.83
C ALA A 44 13.00 -3.02 -6.82
N ASN A 45 12.71 -2.54 -5.61
CA ASN A 45 13.68 -2.35 -4.54
C ASN A 45 13.07 -2.71 -3.16
N PRO A 46 13.31 -3.93 -2.65
CA PRO A 46 12.80 -4.37 -1.34
C PRO A 46 13.24 -3.49 -0.16
N GLU A 47 14.39 -2.80 -0.28
CA GLU A 47 14.93 -1.91 0.76
C GLU A 47 14.16 -0.58 0.85
N ALA A 48 13.35 -0.24 -0.16
CA ALA A 48 12.58 1.00 -0.19
C ALA A 48 11.58 1.14 0.97
N GLY A 49 11.19 0.03 1.60
CA GLY A 49 10.29 0.00 2.76
C GLY A 49 10.98 0.09 4.12
N LYS A 50 12.32 -0.05 4.19
CA LYS A 50 13.04 -0.12 5.47
C LYS A 50 13.15 1.23 6.18
N HIS A 51 13.02 2.33 5.45
CA HIS A 51 13.14 3.67 6.02
C HIS A 51 11.83 4.43 5.88
N ILE A 52 10.99 4.30 6.91
CA ILE A 52 9.88 5.24 7.13
C ILE A 52 10.47 6.43 7.89
N PRO A 53 10.45 7.65 7.32
CA PRO A 53 10.87 8.85 8.04
C PRO A 53 10.12 8.94 9.39
N LYS A 54 10.84 9.08 10.51
CA LYS A 54 10.24 9.10 11.87
C LYS A 54 9.09 10.09 12.01
N ARG A 55 9.15 11.22 11.28
CA ARG A 55 8.08 12.24 11.23
C ARG A 55 6.74 11.75 10.68
N LEU A 56 6.73 10.64 9.94
CA LEU A 56 5.54 10.01 9.36
C LEU A 56 5.00 8.88 10.23
N ILE A 57 5.73 8.47 11.27
CA ILE A 57 5.27 7.48 12.23
C ILE A 57 4.40 8.22 13.26
N PRO A 58 3.13 7.83 13.47
CA PRO A 58 2.31 8.46 14.49
C PRO A 58 2.97 8.29 15.86
N LYS A 59 2.88 9.32 16.72
CA LYS A 59 3.52 9.33 18.05
C LYS A 59 3.12 8.14 18.94
N GLU A 60 1.96 7.55 18.67
CA GLU A 60 1.40 6.38 19.36
C GLU A 60 2.22 5.09 19.12
N TYR A 61 3.08 5.07 18.09
CA TYR A 61 3.85 3.90 17.66
C TYR A 61 5.38 4.09 17.82
N ILE A 62 5.82 5.13 18.55
CA ILE A 62 7.24 5.44 18.81
C ILE A 62 7.58 5.12 20.26
#